data_AF-A0A507B1K9-F1
#
_entry.id   AF-A0A507B1K9-F1
#
_cell.length_a   1.000
_cell.length_b   1.000
_cell.length_c   1.000
_cell.angle_alpha   90.00
_cell.angle_beta   90.00
_cell.angle_gamma   90.00
#
_symmetry.space_group_name_H-M   'P 1'
#
loop_
_entity.id
_entity.type
_entity.pdbx_description
1 polymer ?
#
loop_
_entity_poly.entity_id
_entity_poly.type
_entity_poly.pdbx_seq_one_letter_code
_entity_poly.pdbx_strand_id
1 'polypeptide(L)'
;MTDPSADSMSQAFQSSSYRLSSIGLGSYSEYRDENLAFDLSSLGLVQYSTSIVSDHSTFVFDEHQSHDQGLNSILEEICLAFKSLHENLQLNDSSYTEPFDIEFARSVFTVKNARTFLSAYFTQTYAEFPLVHGPTFAIHTAPKSLLLALMLSGALRSPPQDDTFAIRGFFYISEEYIFGHLKATLQERGPLEITNDLLQALVATQQMMIVQSMMNERRTRRRLLSQRLPILVSVVRELGLARVRHPSGRPAGSWHEFIHRESCIRVGCWTALATWNVCLMLNMPGPLITPSELTCNLQCAPELWDAKDEEAFHVACDDLEFHHSLESASPAYLVSTLMGEEWPGPTGAPFKHVPLSGLQQSLMGEFAARQNFSFAYDSLFLPSLDHDDYLSATHVSLVLFCPSSTPRHLAMARSLETGN
;
A
#
# COMPACT_ATOMS: atom_id res chain seq x y z
N MET A 1 -1.04 -11.53 39.40
CA MET A 1 -2.04 -11.19 38.38
C MET A 1 -1.25 -10.67 37.19
N THR A 2 -1.09 -11.51 36.18
CA THR A 2 -0.32 -11.28 34.96
C THR A 2 -1.19 -10.52 33.95
N ASP A 3 -0.57 -9.56 33.27
CA ASP A 3 -1.19 -8.62 32.33
C ASP A 3 -1.65 -9.33 31.03
N PRO A 4 -2.94 -9.25 30.64
CA PRO A 4 -3.51 -10.03 29.54
C PRO A 4 -3.16 -9.51 28.13
N SER A 5 -2.38 -8.43 27.99
CA SER A 5 -2.08 -7.82 26.69
C SER A 5 -1.11 -8.62 25.81
N ALA A 6 -0.08 -9.26 26.39
CA ALA A 6 0.91 -10.03 25.63
C ALA A 6 0.39 -11.43 25.21
N ASP A 7 -0.34 -12.11 26.10
CA ASP A 7 -0.95 -13.41 25.81
C ASP A 7 -2.09 -13.30 24.78
N SER A 8 -2.82 -12.17 24.77
CA SER A 8 -3.84 -11.87 23.77
C SER A 8 -3.25 -11.69 22.36
N MET A 9 -2.03 -11.14 22.23
CA MET A 9 -1.37 -10.99 20.93
C MET A 9 -0.89 -12.34 20.39
N SER A 10 -0.26 -13.16 21.24
CA SER A 10 0.16 -14.51 20.84
C SER A 10 -1.06 -15.38 20.50
N GLN A 11 -2.18 -15.20 21.20
CA GLN A 11 -3.46 -15.81 20.84
C GLN A 11 -4.02 -15.26 19.53
N ALA A 12 -3.99 -13.96 19.23
CA ALA A 12 -4.47 -13.44 17.94
C ALA A 12 -3.65 -13.95 16.74
N PHE A 13 -2.33 -14.11 16.92
CA PHE A 13 -1.44 -14.75 15.93
C PHE A 13 -1.68 -16.26 15.78
N GLN A 14 -2.11 -16.96 16.84
CA GLN A 14 -2.41 -18.40 16.83
C GLN A 14 -3.88 -18.72 16.47
N SER A 15 -4.82 -17.80 16.74
CA SER A 15 -6.27 -17.97 16.59
C SER A 15 -6.81 -17.46 15.26
N SER A 16 -5.97 -16.89 14.40
CA SER A 16 -6.33 -16.49 13.02
C SER A 16 -6.70 -17.69 12.12
N SER A 17 -6.54 -18.93 12.62
CA SER A 17 -7.14 -20.14 12.05
C SER A 17 -8.63 -20.32 12.39
N TYR A 18 -9.21 -19.60 13.36
CA TYR A 18 -10.58 -19.83 13.82
C TYR A 18 -11.46 -18.58 13.68
N ARG A 19 -12.50 -18.75 12.84
CA ARG A 19 -13.69 -17.91 12.58
C ARG A 19 -13.67 -16.94 11.39
N LEU A 20 -13.09 -17.35 10.26
CA LEU A 20 -13.56 -16.90 8.93
C LEU A 20 -15.02 -17.31 8.65
N SER A 21 -15.52 -18.37 9.31
CA SER A 21 -16.91 -18.84 9.17
C SER A 21 -17.97 -17.94 9.83
N SER A 22 -17.58 -16.99 10.68
CA SER A 22 -18.54 -16.11 11.37
C SER A 22 -18.83 -14.79 10.66
N ILE A 23 -18.08 -14.48 9.58
CA ILE A 23 -18.26 -13.27 8.76
C ILE A 23 -19.11 -13.58 7.51
N GLY A 24 -19.69 -14.78 7.39
CA GLY A 24 -20.46 -15.17 6.19
C GLY A 24 -19.59 -15.25 4.92
N LEU A 25 -18.26 -15.21 5.05
CA LEU A 25 -17.34 -15.52 3.98
C LEU A 25 -17.44 -17.03 3.74
N GLY A 26 -18.22 -17.42 2.73
CA GLY A 26 -18.24 -18.77 2.19
C GLY A 26 -16.82 -19.26 1.89
N SER A 27 -16.61 -20.57 1.89
CA SER A 27 -15.31 -21.16 1.61
C SER A 27 -14.73 -20.57 0.31
N TYR A 28 -13.58 -19.92 0.42
CA TYR A 28 -12.80 -19.31 -0.68
C TYR A 28 -12.42 -20.27 -1.82
N SER A 29 -12.87 -21.53 -1.78
CA SER A 29 -12.67 -22.55 -2.82
C SER A 29 -13.57 -22.38 -4.05
N GLU A 30 -14.59 -21.52 -4.01
CA GLU A 30 -15.59 -21.41 -5.10
C GLU A 30 -15.37 -20.24 -6.06
N TYR A 31 -14.37 -19.36 -5.86
CA TYR A 31 -14.05 -18.31 -6.83
C TYR A 31 -13.44 -18.92 -8.10
N ARG A 32 -14.29 -19.07 -9.13
CA ARG A 32 -13.94 -19.58 -10.46
C ARG A 32 -13.05 -18.61 -11.24
N ASP A 33 -11.96 -19.20 -11.71
CA ASP A 33 -11.25 -18.97 -12.96
C ASP A 33 -11.82 -17.96 -13.96
N GLU A 34 -11.41 -16.70 -13.83
CA GLU A 34 -11.05 -15.89 -14.99
C GLU A 34 -9.73 -15.16 -14.70
N ASN A 35 -8.87 -15.04 -15.71
CA ASN A 35 -7.54 -14.45 -15.64
C ASN A 35 -7.59 -12.92 -15.40
N LEU A 36 -8.15 -12.47 -14.27
CA LEU A 36 -7.94 -11.10 -13.81
C LEU A 36 -6.53 -11.00 -13.23
N ALA A 37 -5.59 -10.60 -14.08
CA ALA A 37 -4.36 -9.99 -13.60
C ALA A 37 -4.75 -8.80 -12.71
N PHE A 38 -4.16 -8.73 -11.53
CA PHE A 38 -4.36 -7.62 -10.60
C PHE A 38 -3.51 -6.45 -11.10
N ASP A 39 -4.02 -5.79 -12.13
CA ASP A 39 -3.33 -4.67 -12.73
C ASP A 39 -3.93 -3.38 -12.19
N LEU A 40 -3.25 -2.79 -11.20
CA LEU A 40 -3.58 -1.47 -10.66
C LEU A 40 -3.60 -0.40 -11.76
N SER A 41 -2.89 -0.62 -12.88
CA SER A 41 -2.92 0.28 -14.05
C SER A 41 -4.15 0.07 -14.96
N SER A 42 -4.82 -1.08 -14.90
CA SER A 42 -6.04 -1.39 -15.67
C SER A 42 -7.27 -0.57 -15.24
N LEU A 43 -7.26 0.01 -14.04
CA LEU A 43 -8.31 0.94 -13.61
C LEU A 43 -8.20 2.32 -14.27
N GLY A 44 -7.22 2.58 -15.14
CA GLY A 44 -7.06 3.83 -15.88
C GLY A 44 -6.75 5.07 -15.01
N LEU A 45 -6.74 4.91 -13.68
CA LEU A 45 -6.48 5.98 -12.72
C LEU A 45 -4.98 6.25 -12.52
N VAL A 46 -4.11 5.34 -12.96
CA VAL A 46 -2.64 5.44 -12.81
C VAL A 46 -1.95 5.90 -14.10
N GLN A 47 -2.63 5.81 -15.25
CA GLN A 47 -2.05 6.19 -16.56
C GLN A 47 -1.88 7.70 -16.76
N TYR A 48 -2.53 8.55 -15.95
CA TYR A 48 -2.44 10.00 -16.14
C TYR A 48 -1.14 10.63 -15.61
N SER A 49 -0.41 9.95 -14.72
CA SER A 49 0.86 10.46 -14.20
C SER A 49 2.02 10.28 -15.19
N THR A 50 1.91 9.38 -16.18
CA THR A 50 3.01 9.13 -17.13
C THR A 50 3.08 10.15 -18.27
N SER A 51 2.03 10.93 -18.51
CA SER A 51 2.00 11.95 -19.56
C SER A 51 2.42 13.35 -19.10
N ILE A 52 2.57 13.58 -17.79
CA ILE A 52 2.97 14.89 -17.23
C ILE A 52 4.42 14.92 -16.74
N VAL A 53 5.10 13.78 -16.55
CA VAL A 53 6.49 13.77 -16.06
C VAL A 53 7.50 13.59 -17.20
N SER A 54 7.65 14.63 -18.02
CA SER A 54 8.79 14.80 -18.91
C SER A 54 9.92 15.55 -18.19
N ASP A 55 10.53 14.90 -17.20
CA ASP A 55 11.92 15.15 -16.74
C ASP A 55 12.26 14.24 -15.54
N HIS A 56 12.22 12.92 -15.73
CA HIS A 56 12.83 12.03 -14.74
C HIS A 56 14.35 12.06 -14.93
N SER A 57 15.00 12.96 -14.18
CA SER A 57 16.39 12.75 -13.79
C SER A 57 16.52 11.31 -13.28
N THR A 58 17.33 10.50 -13.95
CA THR A 58 17.60 9.14 -13.50
C THR A 58 18.07 9.23 -12.05
N PHE A 59 17.40 8.50 -11.14
CA PHE A 59 17.90 8.41 -9.77
C PHE A 59 19.22 7.62 -9.82
N VAL A 60 20.33 8.36 -9.83
CA VAL A 60 21.68 7.81 -9.89
C VAL A 60 22.23 7.74 -8.48
N PHE A 61 22.53 6.54 -8.03
CA PHE A 61 23.27 6.33 -6.78
C PHE A 61 24.74 6.69 -6.99
N ASP A 62 25.33 7.39 -6.02
CA ASP A 62 26.75 7.72 -6.08
C ASP A 62 27.63 6.45 -6.06
N GLU A 63 28.65 6.43 -6.91
CA GLU A 63 29.58 5.30 -7.08
C GLU A 63 30.88 5.59 -6.34
N HIS A 64 30.93 5.29 -5.03
CA HIS A 64 32.20 5.27 -4.31
C HIS A 64 32.49 3.87 -3.75
N GLN A 65 33.74 3.41 -3.87
CA GLN A 65 34.18 2.07 -3.46
C GLN A 65 33.89 1.75 -1.98
N SER A 66 33.91 2.74 -1.08
CA SER A 66 33.55 2.55 0.34
C SER A 66 32.07 2.25 0.54
N HIS A 67 31.20 2.84 -0.30
CA HIS A 67 29.77 2.59 -0.30
C HIS A 67 29.45 1.17 -0.79
N ASP A 68 30.20 0.67 -1.77
CA ASP A 68 30.02 -0.68 -2.34
C ASP A 68 30.30 -1.77 -1.31
N GLN A 69 31.32 -1.61 -0.46
CA GLN A 69 31.64 -2.58 0.58
C GLN A 69 30.54 -2.68 1.65
N GLY A 70 29.98 -1.54 2.07
CA GLY A 70 28.89 -1.50 3.04
C GLY A 70 27.62 -2.15 2.50
N LEU A 71 27.24 -1.83 1.26
CA LEU A 71 26.08 -2.46 0.61
C LEU A 71 26.28 -3.96 0.42
N ASN A 72 27.48 -4.40 0.03
CA ASN A 72 27.77 -5.83 -0.10
C ASN A 72 27.61 -6.59 1.24
N SER A 73 28.01 -5.99 2.37
CA SER A 73 27.77 -6.57 3.70
C SER A 73 26.29 -6.71 4.01
N ILE A 74 25.49 -5.67 3.72
CA ILE A 74 24.04 -5.69 3.93
C ILE A 74 23.37 -6.81 3.10
N LEU A 75 23.77 -6.96 1.84
CA LEU A 75 23.22 -7.99 0.95
C LEU A 75 23.61 -9.41 1.41
N GLU A 76 24.85 -9.61 1.87
CA GLU A 76 25.29 -10.87 2.44
C GLU A 76 24.50 -11.21 3.71
N GLU A 77 24.24 -10.22 4.58
CA GLU A 77 23.37 -10.41 5.76
C GLU A 77 21.94 -10.81 5.38
N ILE A 78 21.38 -10.26 4.30
CA ILE A 78 20.07 -10.68 3.78
C ILE A 78 20.11 -12.14 3.32
N CYS A 79 21.13 -12.55 2.56
CA CYS A 79 21.28 -13.93 2.11
C CYS A 79 21.42 -14.93 3.29
N LEU A 80 22.19 -14.56 4.32
CA LEU A 80 22.34 -15.37 5.53
C LEU A 80 21.05 -15.44 6.34
N ALA A 81 20.31 -14.32 6.44
CA ALA A 81 19.01 -14.29 7.11
C ALA A 81 17.98 -15.17 6.38
N PHE A 82 17.97 -15.17 5.05
CA PHE A 82 17.14 -16.08 4.26
C PHE A 82 17.50 -17.54 4.51
N LYS A 83 18.79 -17.88 4.55
CA LYS A 83 19.20 -19.26 4.88
C LYS A 83 18.67 -19.70 6.23
N SER A 84 18.84 -18.87 7.26
CA SER A 84 18.35 -19.18 8.61
C SER A 84 16.82 -19.29 8.66
N LEU A 85 16.12 -18.40 7.96
CA LEU A 85 14.66 -18.42 7.87
C LEU A 85 14.15 -19.67 7.14
N HIS A 86 14.80 -20.05 6.04
CA HIS A 86 14.49 -21.27 5.29
C HIS A 86 14.59 -22.52 6.17
N GLU A 87 15.72 -22.67 6.87
CA GLU A 87 15.93 -23.79 7.81
C GLU A 87 14.87 -23.81 8.92
N ASN A 88 14.47 -22.64 9.43
CA ASN A 88 13.42 -22.53 10.43
C ASN A 88 12.05 -22.95 9.89
N LEU A 89 11.67 -22.48 8.70
CA LEU A 89 10.39 -22.80 8.07
C LEU A 89 10.29 -24.30 7.73
N GLN A 90 11.37 -24.91 7.26
CA GLN A 90 11.40 -26.36 7.02
C GLN A 90 11.16 -27.19 8.28
N LEU A 91 11.62 -26.70 9.44
CA LEU A 91 11.45 -27.41 10.71
C LEU A 91 10.07 -27.18 11.33
N ASN A 92 9.52 -25.97 11.20
CA ASN A 92 8.35 -25.54 11.97
C ASN A 92 7.05 -25.45 11.17
N ASP A 93 7.12 -25.38 9.84
CA ASP A 93 5.95 -25.29 8.95
C ASP A 93 5.92 -26.48 7.98
N SER A 94 5.08 -27.47 8.31
CA SER A 94 4.87 -28.65 7.46
C SER A 94 4.31 -28.34 6.06
N SER A 95 3.76 -27.14 5.85
CA SER A 95 3.23 -26.70 4.56
C SER A 95 4.28 -25.98 3.69
N TYR A 96 5.45 -25.65 4.24
CA TYR A 96 6.53 -24.99 3.53
C TYR A 96 7.29 -25.98 2.64
N THR A 97 7.30 -25.73 1.33
CA THR A 97 7.97 -26.59 0.33
C THR A 97 8.90 -25.84 -0.62
N GLU A 98 9.14 -24.56 -0.39
CA GLU A 98 9.90 -23.71 -1.32
C GLU A 98 11.40 -24.03 -1.25
N PRO A 99 12.08 -24.25 -2.39
CA PRO A 99 13.51 -24.50 -2.43
C PRO A 99 14.29 -23.21 -2.13
N PHE A 100 15.45 -23.33 -1.50
CA PHE A 100 16.37 -22.22 -1.29
C PHE A 100 17.82 -22.68 -1.47
N ASP A 101 18.59 -21.89 -2.22
CA ASP A 101 20.03 -22.07 -2.39
C ASP A 101 20.72 -20.73 -2.10
N ILE A 102 21.67 -20.76 -1.16
CA ILE A 102 22.42 -19.59 -0.74
C ILE A 102 23.38 -19.09 -1.81
N GLU A 103 23.98 -19.97 -2.62
CA GLU A 103 24.89 -19.55 -3.69
C GLU A 103 24.10 -18.89 -4.83
N PHE A 104 22.92 -19.44 -5.15
CA PHE A 104 21.99 -18.78 -6.05
C PHE A 104 21.54 -17.41 -5.50
N ALA A 105 21.19 -17.31 -4.21
CA ALA A 105 20.86 -16.02 -3.59
C ALA A 105 21.98 -15.00 -3.73
N ARG A 106 23.23 -15.38 -3.43
CA ARG A 106 24.41 -14.50 -3.59
C ARG A 106 24.63 -14.04 -5.03
N SER A 107 24.33 -14.90 -6.01
CA SER A 107 24.43 -14.52 -7.42
C SER A 107 23.40 -13.46 -7.84
N VAL A 108 22.26 -13.40 -7.15
CA VAL A 108 21.16 -12.46 -7.44
C VAL A 108 21.28 -11.17 -6.62
N PHE A 109 21.56 -11.26 -5.33
CA PHE A 109 21.67 -10.13 -4.42
C PHE A 109 23.08 -9.51 -4.49
N THR A 110 23.41 -8.96 -5.66
CA THR A 110 24.67 -8.25 -5.91
C THR A 110 24.50 -6.74 -5.80
N VAL A 111 25.59 -6.02 -5.53
CA VAL A 111 25.61 -4.53 -5.52
C VAL A 111 25.06 -3.95 -6.83
N LYS A 112 25.42 -4.56 -7.97
CA LYS A 112 24.96 -4.16 -9.30
C LYS A 112 23.44 -4.29 -9.43
N ASN A 113 22.89 -5.45 -9.05
CA ASN A 113 21.47 -5.71 -9.13
C ASN A 113 20.69 -4.81 -8.17
N ALA A 114 21.18 -4.62 -6.94
CA ALA A 114 20.58 -3.70 -5.97
C ALA A 114 20.45 -2.28 -6.53
N ARG A 115 21.54 -1.70 -7.08
CA ARG A 115 21.50 -0.37 -7.71
C ARG A 115 20.50 -0.30 -8.85
N THR A 116 20.52 -1.30 -9.73
CA THR A 116 19.66 -1.35 -10.92
C THR A 116 18.19 -1.39 -10.52
N PHE A 117 17.83 -2.29 -9.59
CA PHE A 117 16.46 -2.43 -9.14
C PHE A 117 16.00 -1.21 -8.33
N LEU A 118 16.81 -0.67 -7.43
CA LEU A 118 16.43 0.53 -6.68
C LEU A 118 16.24 1.74 -7.60
N SER A 119 17.08 1.90 -8.63
CA SER A 119 16.91 2.97 -9.62
C SER A 119 15.59 2.79 -10.38
N ALA A 120 15.25 1.56 -10.79
CA ALA A 120 13.97 1.25 -11.40
C ALA A 120 12.77 1.52 -10.46
N TYR A 121 12.91 1.24 -9.16
CA TYR A 121 11.89 1.56 -8.15
C TYR A 121 11.64 3.07 -8.08
N PHE A 122 12.69 3.88 -7.86
CA PHE A 122 12.56 5.34 -7.72
C PHE A 122 12.11 6.02 -9.01
N THR A 123 12.41 5.45 -10.17
CA THR A 123 11.98 6.00 -11.46
C THR A 123 10.52 5.68 -11.78
N GLN A 124 10.03 4.48 -11.41
CA GLN A 124 8.73 4.00 -11.87
C GLN A 124 7.72 3.82 -10.73
N THR A 125 8.08 3.04 -9.71
CA THR A 125 7.15 2.74 -8.61
C THR A 125 6.93 3.95 -7.71
N TYR A 126 7.97 4.74 -7.43
CA TYR A 126 7.85 5.91 -6.55
C TYR A 126 6.87 6.95 -7.07
N ALA A 127 6.84 7.18 -8.39
CA ALA A 127 5.92 8.13 -9.03
C ALA A 127 4.44 7.72 -8.84
N GLU A 128 4.16 6.42 -8.76
CA GLU A 128 2.81 5.88 -8.57
C GLU A 128 2.47 5.66 -7.10
N PHE A 129 3.44 5.22 -6.30
CA PHE A 129 3.30 4.80 -4.92
C PHE A 129 4.40 5.41 -4.04
N PRO A 130 4.36 6.74 -3.76
CA PRO A 130 5.36 7.44 -2.97
C PRO A 130 5.22 7.12 -1.46
N LEU A 131 5.59 5.89 -1.07
CA LEU A 131 5.51 5.39 0.31
C LEU A 131 6.75 5.70 1.13
N VAL A 132 7.91 5.65 0.49
CA VAL A 132 9.19 6.04 1.07
C VAL A 132 9.38 7.53 0.84
N HIS A 133 10.01 8.23 1.77
CA HIS A 133 10.44 9.61 1.55
C HIS A 133 11.78 9.58 0.81
N GLY A 134 11.74 9.86 -0.50
CA GLY A 134 12.91 9.73 -1.38
C GLY A 134 14.14 10.50 -0.87
N PRO A 135 14.01 11.79 -0.50
CA PRO A 135 15.18 12.58 -0.11
C PRO A 135 15.89 12.14 1.17
N THR A 136 15.20 11.48 2.10
CA THR A 136 15.83 10.95 3.33
C THR A 136 16.24 9.49 3.20
N PHE A 137 15.90 8.83 2.09
CA PHE A 137 16.28 7.45 1.87
C PHE A 137 17.78 7.34 1.58
N ALA A 138 18.48 6.57 2.40
CA ALA A 138 19.87 6.24 2.17
C ALA A 138 20.06 4.71 2.23
N ILE A 139 20.61 4.14 1.16
CA ILE A 139 20.79 2.69 1.00
C ILE A 139 21.50 2.07 2.21
N HIS A 140 22.55 2.73 2.72
CA HIS A 140 23.43 2.16 3.75
C HIS A 140 22.83 2.19 5.16
N THR A 141 21.82 3.01 5.39
CA THR A 141 21.16 3.15 6.70
C THR A 141 19.74 2.60 6.69
N ALA A 142 19.23 2.25 5.51
CA ALA A 142 17.91 1.64 5.38
C ALA A 142 17.87 0.26 6.06
N PRO A 143 16.79 -0.06 6.80
CA PRO A 143 16.53 -1.40 7.30
C PRO A 143 16.53 -2.41 6.16
N LYS A 144 17.09 -3.58 6.43
CA LYS A 144 17.20 -4.69 5.48
C LYS A 144 15.86 -5.07 4.84
N SER A 145 14.78 -5.07 5.63
CA SER A 145 13.42 -5.37 5.13
C SER A 145 12.94 -4.33 4.10
N LEU A 146 13.22 -3.04 4.34
CA LEU A 146 12.84 -1.97 3.44
C LEU A 146 13.65 -2.05 2.16
N LEU A 147 14.98 -2.13 2.26
CA LEU A 147 15.87 -2.26 1.12
C LEU A 147 15.45 -3.42 0.21
N LEU A 148 15.18 -4.58 0.81
CA LEU A 148 14.70 -5.77 0.12
C LEU A 148 13.37 -5.51 -0.60
N ALA A 149 12.36 -4.95 0.07
CA ALA A 149 11.06 -4.69 -0.53
C ALA A 149 11.16 -3.75 -1.75
N LEU A 150 12.00 -2.71 -1.66
CA LEU A 150 12.22 -1.77 -2.77
C LEU A 150 12.95 -2.43 -3.94
N MET A 151 13.95 -3.28 -3.67
CA MET A 151 14.64 -4.06 -4.70
C MET A 151 13.68 -5.01 -5.44
N LEU A 152 12.84 -5.75 -4.73
CA LEU A 152 11.88 -6.67 -5.35
C LEU A 152 10.86 -5.93 -6.23
N SER A 153 10.40 -4.77 -5.76
CA SER A 153 9.50 -3.91 -6.53
C SER A 153 10.16 -3.34 -7.77
N GLY A 154 11.39 -2.86 -7.64
CA GLY A 154 12.19 -2.36 -8.75
C GLY A 154 12.49 -3.42 -9.81
N ALA A 155 12.73 -4.66 -9.38
CA ALA A 155 12.91 -5.79 -10.29
C ALA A 155 11.65 -6.04 -11.15
N LEU A 156 10.44 -5.96 -10.58
CA LEU A 156 9.20 -6.09 -11.37
C LEU A 156 9.04 -5.03 -12.45
N ARG A 157 9.65 -3.86 -12.25
CA ARG A 157 9.67 -2.72 -13.18
C ARG A 157 10.89 -2.68 -14.10
N SER A 158 11.84 -3.59 -13.89
CA SER A 158 13.06 -3.65 -14.69
C SER A 158 12.80 -4.40 -16.00
N PRO A 159 13.57 -4.09 -17.08
CA PRO A 159 13.51 -4.86 -18.32
C PRO A 159 13.71 -6.36 -18.06
N PRO A 160 13.07 -7.25 -18.85
CA PRO A 160 13.25 -8.69 -18.72
C PRO A 160 14.71 -9.08 -18.95
N GLN A 161 15.35 -9.56 -17.89
CA GLN A 161 16.74 -10.03 -17.85
C GLN A 161 16.83 -11.22 -16.90
N ASP A 162 17.88 -12.04 -17.03
CA ASP A 162 18.07 -13.23 -16.18
C ASP A 162 18.03 -12.88 -14.69
N ASP A 163 18.69 -11.79 -14.29
CA ASP A 163 18.68 -11.27 -12.92
C ASP A 163 17.27 -10.89 -12.44
N THR A 164 16.47 -10.26 -13.31
CA THR A 164 15.08 -9.87 -13.05
C THR A 164 14.15 -11.07 -12.88
N PHE A 165 14.40 -12.17 -13.58
CA PHE A 165 13.65 -13.41 -13.40
C PHE A 165 14.11 -14.17 -12.17
N ALA A 166 15.42 -14.24 -11.93
CA ALA A 166 16.03 -14.94 -10.82
C ALA A 166 15.55 -14.41 -9.46
N ILE A 167 15.46 -13.09 -9.31
CA ILE A 167 15.02 -12.46 -8.05
C ILE A 167 13.58 -12.80 -7.66
N ARG A 168 12.71 -13.15 -8.62
CA ARG A 168 11.33 -13.58 -8.35
C ARG A 168 11.26 -14.86 -7.52
N GLY A 169 12.27 -15.73 -7.63
CA GLY A 169 12.38 -16.94 -6.81
C GLY A 169 12.47 -16.66 -5.31
N PHE A 170 12.80 -15.43 -4.90
CA PHE A 170 12.93 -15.04 -3.50
C PHE A 170 11.69 -14.33 -2.94
N PHE A 171 10.60 -14.17 -3.71
CA PHE A 171 9.44 -13.40 -3.27
C PHE A 171 8.76 -14.00 -2.03
N TYR A 172 8.62 -15.32 -1.98
CA TYR A 172 8.01 -15.99 -0.82
C TYR A 172 8.85 -15.79 0.45
N ILE A 173 10.14 -16.14 0.40
CA ILE A 173 10.99 -16.03 1.59
C ILE A 173 11.21 -14.58 2.03
N SER A 174 11.19 -13.64 1.08
CA SER A 174 11.23 -12.21 1.36
C SER A 174 9.96 -11.73 2.07
N GLU A 175 8.80 -12.22 1.64
CA GLU A 175 7.53 -11.94 2.33
C GLU A 175 7.58 -12.41 3.78
N GLU A 176 7.98 -13.67 4.03
CA GLU A 176 8.12 -14.19 5.39
C GLU A 176 9.13 -13.39 6.22
N TYR A 177 10.26 -13.01 5.63
CA TYR A 177 11.28 -12.19 6.30
C TYR A 177 10.75 -10.81 6.70
N ILE A 178 10.06 -10.12 5.79
CA ILE A 178 9.52 -8.77 6.03
C ILE A 178 8.40 -8.80 7.07
N PHE A 179 7.47 -9.78 6.99
CA PHE A 179 6.42 -9.93 7.99
C PHE A 179 6.96 -10.37 9.35
N GLY A 180 8.03 -11.18 9.36
CA GLY A 180 8.77 -11.52 10.57
C GLY A 180 9.40 -10.29 11.23
N HIS A 181 10.01 -9.40 10.45
CA HIS A 181 10.55 -8.14 10.95
C HIS A 181 9.44 -7.24 11.55
N LEU A 182 8.32 -7.04 10.83
CA LEU A 182 7.18 -6.29 11.36
C LEU A 182 6.71 -6.85 12.71
N LYS A 183 6.60 -8.17 12.83
CA LYS A 183 6.21 -8.83 14.07
C LYS A 183 7.21 -8.58 15.20
N ALA A 184 8.51 -8.67 14.93
CA ALA A 184 9.55 -8.41 15.91
C ALA A 184 9.48 -6.96 16.42
N THR A 185 9.40 -5.98 15.52
CA THR A 185 9.32 -4.57 15.92
C THR A 185 8.03 -4.25 16.69
N LEU A 186 6.91 -4.92 16.36
CA LEU A 186 5.67 -4.82 17.14
C LEU A 186 5.78 -5.39 18.57
N GLN A 187 6.65 -6.37 18.79
CA GLN A 187 6.88 -6.97 20.10
C GLN A 187 7.85 -6.15 20.97
N GLU A 188 8.78 -5.43 20.35
CA GLU A 188 9.82 -4.66 21.05
C GLU A 188 9.37 -3.24 21.44
N ARG A 189 8.29 -2.73 20.83
CA ARG A 189 7.80 -1.37 21.06
C ARG A 189 7.03 -1.18 22.38
N GLY A 190 6.97 0.05 22.86
CA GLY A 190 6.01 0.47 23.87
C GLY A 190 4.56 0.52 23.33
N PRO A 191 3.54 0.45 24.21
CA PRO A 191 2.15 0.60 23.80
C PRO A 191 1.93 1.92 23.03
N LEU A 192 1.34 1.83 21.83
CA LEU A 192 0.99 2.97 20.97
C LEU A 192 2.18 3.76 20.41
N GLU A 193 3.42 3.37 20.68
CA GLU A 193 4.61 4.03 20.11
C GLU A 193 4.79 3.63 18.64
N ILE A 194 5.00 4.63 17.77
CA ILE A 194 5.32 4.44 16.35
C ILE A 194 6.78 4.84 16.15
N THR A 195 7.69 3.91 16.43
CA THR A 195 9.12 4.11 16.21
C THR A 195 9.44 4.21 14.72
N ASN A 196 10.58 4.83 14.38
CA ASN A 196 11.07 4.87 13.01
C ASN A 196 11.27 3.46 12.43
N ASP A 197 11.74 2.51 13.24
CA ASP A 197 11.92 1.13 12.80
C ASP A 197 10.59 0.46 12.46
N LEU A 198 9.56 0.65 13.31
CA LEU A 198 8.22 0.10 13.07
C LEU A 198 7.61 0.67 11.79
N LEU A 199 7.76 1.98 11.61
CA LEU A 199 7.26 2.67 10.43
C LEU A 199 7.94 2.16 9.16
N GLN A 200 9.25 1.93 9.18
CA GLN A 200 9.97 1.37 8.04
C GLN A 200 9.63 -0.11 7.80
N ALA A 201 9.37 -0.89 8.84
CA ALA A 201 8.86 -2.25 8.71
C ALA A 201 7.46 -2.26 8.07
N LEU A 202 6.56 -1.35 8.47
CA LEU A 202 5.23 -1.19 7.87
C LEU A 202 5.31 -0.79 6.39
N VAL A 203 6.15 0.19 6.05
CA VAL A 203 6.38 0.60 4.67
C VAL A 203 6.91 -0.57 3.84
N ALA A 204 7.88 -1.34 4.37
CA ALA A 204 8.39 -2.53 3.71
C ALA A 204 7.31 -3.60 3.49
N THR A 205 6.48 -3.87 4.51
CA THR A 205 5.35 -4.81 4.41
C THR A 205 4.36 -4.36 3.35
N GLN A 206 3.99 -3.09 3.34
CA GLN A 206 3.04 -2.56 2.38
C GLN A 206 3.60 -2.60 0.95
N GLN A 207 4.88 -2.28 0.78
CA GLN A 207 5.56 -2.42 -0.50
C GLN A 207 5.59 -3.88 -0.97
N MET A 208 5.86 -4.84 -0.07
CA MET A 208 5.82 -6.26 -0.41
C MET A 208 4.42 -6.71 -0.84
N MET A 209 3.37 -6.18 -0.21
CA MET A 209 2.00 -6.45 -0.63
C MET A 209 1.71 -5.92 -2.03
N ILE A 210 2.22 -4.74 -2.38
CA ILE A 210 2.12 -4.21 -3.75
C ILE A 210 2.83 -5.16 -4.73
N VAL A 211 4.05 -5.59 -4.42
CA VAL A 211 4.80 -6.57 -5.23
C VAL A 211 4.01 -7.86 -5.44
N GLN A 212 3.49 -8.46 -4.36
CA GLN A 212 2.71 -9.70 -4.46
C GLN A 212 1.36 -9.51 -5.14
N SER A 213 0.77 -8.32 -5.07
CA SER A 213 -0.46 -8.02 -5.79
C SER A 213 -0.24 -8.03 -7.29
N MET A 214 0.89 -7.51 -7.79
CA MET A 214 1.24 -7.52 -9.21
C MET A 214 1.50 -8.94 -9.75
N MET A 215 1.64 -9.94 -8.88
CA MET A 215 1.85 -11.33 -9.27
C MET A 215 0.52 -12.06 -9.50
N ASN A 216 0.36 -12.66 -10.68
CA ASN A 216 -0.85 -13.43 -11.02
C ASN A 216 -0.76 -14.90 -10.56
N GLU A 217 -0.44 -15.13 -9.28
CA GLU A 217 -0.33 -16.47 -8.71
C GLU A 217 -1.42 -16.73 -7.66
N ARG A 218 -2.21 -17.80 -7.84
CA ARG A 218 -3.37 -18.10 -6.97
C ARG A 218 -2.99 -18.31 -5.50
N ARG A 219 -1.89 -19.01 -5.21
CA ARG A 219 -1.44 -19.29 -3.83
C ARG A 219 -1.06 -17.99 -3.12
N THR A 220 -0.27 -17.17 -3.78
CA THR A 220 0.14 -15.84 -3.32
C THR A 220 -1.08 -14.93 -3.13
N ARG A 221 -2.01 -14.86 -4.08
CA ARG A 221 -3.26 -14.10 -3.94
C ARG A 221 -4.06 -14.56 -2.73
N ARG A 222 -4.26 -15.87 -2.56
CA ARG A 222 -4.99 -16.41 -1.41
C ARG A 222 -4.33 -16.02 -0.08
N ARG A 223 -3.00 -16.16 0.02
CA ARG A 223 -2.23 -15.78 1.22
C ARG A 223 -2.31 -14.28 1.50
N LEU A 224 -2.17 -13.45 0.46
CA LEU A 224 -2.28 -12.00 0.54
C LEU A 224 -3.63 -11.59 1.15
N LEU A 225 -4.73 -12.17 0.66
CA LEU A 225 -6.09 -11.82 1.08
C LEU A 225 -6.48 -12.40 2.44
N SER A 226 -6.16 -13.66 2.69
CA SER A 226 -6.62 -14.38 3.89
C SER A 226 -5.72 -14.18 5.11
N GLN A 227 -4.45 -13.80 4.92
CA GLN A 227 -3.49 -13.70 6.02
C GLN A 227 -2.82 -12.33 6.07
N ARG A 228 -2.21 -11.86 4.98
CA ARG A 228 -1.29 -10.71 5.01
C ARG A 228 -2.01 -9.37 5.13
N LEU A 229 -3.03 -9.13 4.30
CA LEU A 229 -3.83 -7.90 4.32
C LEU A 229 -4.59 -7.72 5.66
N PRO A 230 -5.24 -8.76 6.24
CA PRO A 230 -5.85 -8.65 7.57
C PRO A 230 -4.85 -8.26 8.67
N ILE A 231 -3.63 -8.81 8.64
CA ILE A 231 -2.57 -8.43 9.60
C ILE A 231 -2.27 -6.94 9.47
N LEU A 232 -2.00 -6.45 8.25
CA LEU A 232 -1.67 -5.03 8.05
C LEU A 232 -2.82 -4.10 8.50
N VAL A 233 -4.07 -4.45 8.16
CA VAL A 233 -5.26 -3.70 8.61
C VAL A 233 -5.37 -3.67 10.13
N SER A 234 -5.10 -4.80 10.81
CA SER A 234 -5.13 -4.86 12.28
C SER A 234 -4.09 -3.93 12.91
N VAL A 235 -2.88 -3.90 12.36
CA VAL A 235 -1.79 -3.03 12.85
C VAL A 235 -2.10 -1.57 12.60
N VAL A 236 -2.58 -1.21 11.41
CA VAL A 236 -3.01 0.16 11.05
C VAL A 236 -4.10 0.67 12.01
N ARG A 237 -5.04 -0.19 12.39
CA ARG A 237 -6.10 0.12 13.36
C ARG A 237 -5.56 0.31 14.77
N GLU A 238 -4.73 -0.62 15.24
CA GLU A 238 -4.13 -0.59 16.58
C GLU A 238 -3.26 0.66 16.79
N LEU A 239 -2.51 1.05 15.76
CA LEU A 239 -1.66 2.24 15.76
C LEU A 239 -2.43 3.53 15.48
N GLY A 240 -3.72 3.45 15.12
CA GLY A 240 -4.54 4.61 14.79
C GLY A 240 -4.08 5.37 13.54
N LEU A 241 -3.35 4.73 12.63
CA LEU A 241 -2.78 5.40 11.44
C LEU A 241 -3.85 5.99 10.53
N ALA A 242 -5.03 5.36 10.47
CA ALA A 242 -6.19 5.85 9.73
C ALA A 242 -6.81 7.16 10.29
N ARG A 243 -6.29 7.68 11.41
CA ARG A 243 -6.77 8.89 12.09
C ARG A 243 -5.67 9.94 12.27
N VAL A 244 -4.44 9.67 11.81
CA VAL A 244 -3.31 10.59 11.99
C VAL A 244 -3.56 11.90 11.26
N ARG A 245 -3.29 13.01 11.95
CA ARG A 245 -3.45 14.35 11.40
C ARG A 245 -2.23 15.20 11.68
N HIS A 246 -1.89 16.06 10.73
CA HIS A 246 -1.00 17.19 10.89
C HIS A 246 -1.63 18.21 11.85
N PRO A 247 -0.83 18.89 12.68
CA PRO A 247 -1.30 20.03 13.45
C PRO A 247 -1.93 21.10 12.54
N SER A 248 -2.91 21.84 13.05
CA SER A 248 -3.52 22.95 12.32
C SER A 248 -2.52 24.11 12.16
N GLY A 249 -2.64 24.82 11.04
CA GLY A 249 -1.74 25.90 10.64
C GLY A 249 -0.43 25.41 10.01
N ARG A 250 0.52 26.34 9.92
CA ARG A 250 1.86 26.07 9.38
C ARG A 250 2.51 24.95 10.22
N PRO A 251 3.19 23.97 9.58
CA PRO A 251 3.96 22.96 10.29
C PRO A 251 4.93 23.64 11.26
N ALA A 252 4.61 23.60 12.55
CA ALA A 252 5.40 24.24 13.62
C ALA A 252 6.48 23.31 14.20
N GLY A 253 6.50 22.05 13.73
CA GLY A 253 7.48 21.02 14.11
C GLY A 253 8.65 20.95 13.13
N SER A 254 9.67 20.19 13.51
CA SER A 254 10.82 19.93 12.63
C SER A 254 10.38 19.25 11.33
N TRP A 255 11.09 19.51 10.24
CA TRP A 255 10.87 18.83 8.95
C TRP A 255 10.84 17.30 9.08
N HIS A 256 11.68 16.72 9.96
CA HIS A 256 11.69 15.29 10.25
C HIS A 256 10.41 14.78 10.95
N GLU A 257 9.80 15.60 11.82
CA GLU A 257 8.53 15.26 12.46
C GLU A 257 7.39 15.27 11.43
N PHE A 258 7.41 16.25 10.52
CA PHE A 258 6.47 16.29 9.40
C PHE A 258 6.57 15.01 8.55
N ILE A 259 7.78 14.61 8.14
CA ILE A 259 8.01 13.39 7.36
C ILE A 259 7.49 12.16 8.10
N HIS A 260 7.83 12.00 9.38
CA HIS A 260 7.37 10.86 10.18
C HIS A 260 5.85 10.76 10.22
N ARG A 261 5.18 11.89 10.45
CA ARG A 261 3.72 11.98 10.52
C ARG A 261 3.06 11.74 9.16
N GLU A 262 3.63 12.29 8.10
CA GLU A 262 3.16 12.10 6.74
C GLU A 262 3.35 10.65 6.25
N SER A 263 4.47 10.01 6.60
CA SER A 263 4.66 8.57 6.41
C SER A 263 3.56 7.74 7.11
N CYS A 264 3.15 8.11 8.33
CA CYS A 264 2.03 7.45 9.02
C CYS A 264 0.71 7.62 8.25
N ILE A 265 0.42 8.83 7.77
CA ILE A 265 -0.77 9.13 6.94
C ILE A 265 -0.74 8.28 5.67
N ARG A 266 0.40 8.22 4.98
CA ARG A 266 0.57 7.44 3.75
C ARG A 266 0.34 5.96 3.98
N VAL A 267 0.90 5.36 5.04
CA VAL A 267 0.64 3.94 5.39
C VAL A 267 -0.86 3.69 5.60
N GLY A 268 -1.54 4.54 6.38
CA GLY A 268 -2.99 4.42 6.60
C GLY A 268 -3.79 4.52 5.30
N CYS A 269 -3.52 5.55 4.50
CA CYS A 269 -4.19 5.80 3.22
C CYS A 269 -3.99 4.65 2.23
N TRP A 270 -2.76 4.20 2.03
CA TRP A 270 -2.44 3.16 1.06
C TRP A 270 -2.88 1.77 1.51
N THR A 271 -2.90 1.47 2.82
CA THR A 271 -3.54 0.26 3.32
C THR A 271 -5.03 0.26 2.99
N ALA A 272 -5.74 1.38 3.22
CA ALA A 272 -7.15 1.49 2.87
C ALA A 272 -7.38 1.32 1.36
N LEU A 273 -6.58 1.99 0.52
CA LEU A 273 -6.62 1.85 -0.94
C LEU A 273 -6.42 0.40 -1.39
N ALA A 274 -5.49 -0.35 -0.77
CA ALA A 274 -5.31 -1.77 -1.07
C ALA A 274 -6.57 -2.59 -0.75
N THR A 275 -7.25 -2.30 0.38
CA THR A 275 -8.51 -2.99 0.73
C THR A 275 -9.64 -2.67 -0.25
N TRP A 276 -9.73 -1.42 -0.71
CA TRP A 276 -10.75 -0.95 -1.65
C TRP A 276 -10.53 -1.56 -3.02
N ASN A 277 -9.28 -1.60 -3.47
CA ASN A 277 -8.92 -2.20 -4.74
C ASN A 277 -9.26 -3.69 -4.78
N VAL A 278 -8.89 -4.44 -3.75
CA VAL A 278 -9.26 -5.85 -3.60
C VAL A 278 -10.78 -6.05 -3.60
N CYS A 279 -11.52 -5.18 -2.90
CA CYS A 279 -12.98 -5.22 -2.86
C CYS A 279 -13.58 -5.10 -4.27
N LEU A 280 -13.13 -4.09 -5.02
CA LEU A 280 -13.61 -3.80 -6.37
C LEU A 280 -13.21 -4.89 -7.36
N MET A 281 -11.95 -5.30 -7.36
CA MET A 281 -11.40 -6.23 -8.36
C MET A 281 -11.83 -7.68 -8.17
N LEU A 282 -12.07 -8.10 -6.92
CA LEU A 282 -12.40 -9.49 -6.60
C LEU A 282 -13.85 -9.67 -6.13
N ASN A 283 -14.66 -8.62 -6.25
CA ASN A 283 -16.06 -8.60 -5.84
C ASN A 283 -16.27 -9.15 -4.41
N MET A 284 -15.46 -8.65 -3.47
CA MET A 284 -15.56 -9.06 -2.07
C MET A 284 -16.72 -8.31 -1.38
N PRO A 285 -17.37 -8.89 -0.35
CA PRO A 285 -18.58 -8.34 0.28
C PRO A 285 -18.39 -6.99 0.99
N GLY A 286 -17.19 -6.41 0.97
CA GLY A 286 -16.89 -5.07 1.46
C GLY A 286 -15.40 -4.87 1.69
N PRO A 287 -14.93 -3.61 1.76
CA PRO A 287 -13.54 -3.34 2.08
C PRO A 287 -13.24 -3.62 3.55
N LEU A 288 -12.03 -4.10 3.84
CA LEU A 288 -11.61 -4.35 5.23
C LEU A 288 -11.48 -3.06 6.04
N ILE A 289 -11.09 -1.94 5.41
CA ILE A 289 -11.14 -0.59 6.00
C ILE A 289 -12.26 0.16 5.30
N THR A 290 -13.27 0.61 6.02
CA THR A 290 -14.35 1.38 5.38
C THR A 290 -13.88 2.79 5.05
N PRO A 291 -14.43 3.44 4.01
CA PRO A 291 -14.12 4.84 3.72
C PRO A 291 -14.37 5.78 4.91
N SER A 292 -15.40 5.50 5.71
CA SER A 292 -15.72 6.25 6.94
C SER A 292 -14.67 6.11 8.05
N GLU A 293 -13.85 5.07 8.04
CA GLU A 293 -12.79 4.85 9.02
C GLU A 293 -11.57 5.77 8.77
N LEU A 294 -11.35 6.16 7.50
CA LEU A 294 -10.18 6.90 7.06
C LEU A 294 -10.32 8.41 7.26
N THR A 295 -10.13 8.82 8.52
CA THR A 295 -10.33 10.20 9.02
C THR A 295 -9.02 11.00 9.16
N CYS A 296 -7.90 10.41 8.76
CA CYS A 296 -6.59 11.07 8.65
C CYS A 296 -6.63 12.24 7.66
N ASN A 297 -5.57 13.06 7.65
CA ASN A 297 -5.41 14.03 6.57
C ASN A 297 -5.24 13.33 5.21
N LEU A 298 -5.53 14.09 4.15
CA LEU A 298 -5.11 13.72 2.81
C LEU A 298 -3.58 13.71 2.72
N GLN A 299 -3.05 12.93 1.79
CA GLN A 299 -1.62 12.96 1.49
C GLN A 299 -1.22 14.37 1.04
N CYS A 300 -0.08 14.85 1.52
CA CYS A 300 0.42 16.18 1.16
C CYS A 300 0.82 16.24 -0.32
N ALA A 301 0.97 17.48 -0.82
CA ALA A 301 1.42 17.74 -2.17
C ALA A 301 2.85 17.18 -2.39
N PRO A 302 3.18 16.70 -3.61
CA PRO A 302 4.50 16.16 -3.92
C PRO A 302 5.64 17.13 -3.58
N GLU A 303 5.45 18.44 -3.75
CA GLU A 303 6.45 19.48 -3.46
C GLU A 303 6.85 19.50 -1.97
N LEU A 304 5.91 19.19 -1.06
CA LEU A 304 6.19 19.07 0.37
C LEU A 304 6.83 17.73 0.72
N TRP A 305 6.39 16.66 0.04
CA TRP A 305 6.89 15.30 0.27
C TRP A 305 8.28 15.06 -0.31
N ASP A 306 8.62 15.70 -1.43
CA ASP A 306 9.89 15.55 -2.12
C ASP A 306 10.87 16.68 -1.75
N ALA A 307 10.51 17.53 -0.79
CA ALA A 307 11.41 18.53 -0.23
C ALA A 307 12.69 17.86 0.26
N LYS A 308 13.84 18.35 -0.20
CA LYS A 308 15.15 17.71 0.04
C LYS A 308 15.75 17.98 1.42
N ASP A 309 15.36 19.08 2.02
CA ASP A 309 15.84 19.59 3.30
C ASP A 309 14.78 20.52 3.92
N GLU A 310 15.04 20.96 5.15
CA GLU A 310 14.14 21.83 5.90
C GLU A 310 13.95 23.20 5.22
N GLU A 311 14.96 23.72 4.52
CA GLU A 311 14.85 24.97 3.78
C GLU A 311 13.90 24.84 2.58
N ALA A 312 14.08 23.81 1.76
CA ALA A 312 13.20 23.51 0.63
C ALA A 312 11.75 23.25 1.10
N PHE A 313 11.58 22.59 2.24
CA PHE A 313 10.26 22.37 2.84
C PHE A 313 9.58 23.68 3.23
N HIS A 314 10.31 24.62 3.85
CA HIS A 314 9.75 25.92 4.19
C HIS A 314 9.40 26.76 2.97
N VAL A 315 10.22 26.73 1.93
CA VAL A 315 9.92 27.39 0.65
C VAL A 315 8.64 26.82 0.03
N ALA A 316 8.52 25.49 -0.04
CA ALA A 316 7.33 24.83 -0.55
C ALA A 316 6.06 25.14 0.28
N CYS A 317 6.19 25.27 1.60
CA CYS A 317 5.09 25.70 2.47
C CYS A 317 4.62 27.12 2.13
N ASP A 318 5.55 28.03 1.83
CA ASP A 318 5.25 29.43 1.52
C ASP A 318 4.65 29.57 0.11
N ASP A 319 5.16 28.82 -0.86
CA ASP A 319 4.70 28.82 -2.26
C ASP A 319 3.28 28.26 -2.42
N LEU A 320 2.91 27.25 -1.62
CA LEU A 320 1.58 26.62 -1.69
C LEU A 320 0.47 27.44 -0.99
N GLU A 321 0.78 28.68 -0.54
CA GLU A 321 -0.10 29.56 0.25
C GLU A 321 -0.89 28.80 1.33
N PHE A 322 -0.27 27.78 1.96
CA PHE A 322 -0.91 26.65 2.66
C PHE A 322 -2.34 26.98 3.11
N HIS A 323 -3.29 26.74 2.20
CA HIS A 323 -4.65 27.19 2.42
C HIS A 323 -5.24 26.36 3.56
N HIS A 324 -5.69 27.02 4.62
CA HIS A 324 -6.38 26.44 5.77
C HIS A 324 -7.51 25.44 5.43
N SER A 325 -8.02 25.42 4.18
CA SER A 325 -9.03 24.47 3.70
C SER A 325 -8.55 23.01 3.60
N LEU A 326 -7.26 22.74 3.45
CA LEU A 326 -6.70 21.39 3.35
C LEU A 326 -6.52 20.70 4.71
N GLU A 327 -6.41 21.48 5.78
CA GLU A 327 -6.18 21.00 7.16
C GLU A 327 -7.37 20.18 7.71
N SER A 328 -8.59 20.46 7.23
CA SER A 328 -9.81 19.80 7.71
C SER A 328 -10.24 18.59 6.87
N ALA A 329 -9.82 18.49 5.61
CA ALA A 329 -10.30 17.44 4.72
C ALA A 329 -9.68 16.07 5.05
N SER A 330 -10.52 15.04 5.01
CA SER A 330 -10.12 13.63 5.12
C SER A 330 -10.73 12.83 3.98
N PRO A 331 -10.17 11.67 3.63
CA PRO A 331 -10.79 10.77 2.65
C PRO A 331 -12.24 10.44 3.02
N ALA A 332 -12.52 10.16 4.30
CA ALA A 332 -13.88 9.93 4.79
C ALA A 332 -14.83 11.10 4.50
N TYR A 333 -14.37 12.34 4.73
CA TYR A 333 -15.16 13.54 4.49
C TYR A 333 -15.44 13.75 2.99
N LEU A 334 -14.42 13.57 2.14
CA LEU A 334 -14.59 13.69 0.68
C LEU A 334 -15.54 12.62 0.13
N VAL A 335 -15.39 11.36 0.55
CA VAL A 335 -16.30 10.26 0.16
C VAL A 335 -17.73 10.55 0.61
N SER A 336 -17.92 10.99 1.86
CA SER A 336 -19.26 11.35 2.36
C SER A 336 -19.90 12.48 1.56
N THR A 337 -19.10 13.45 1.10
CA THR A 337 -19.57 14.55 0.25
C THR A 337 -19.95 14.06 -1.15
N LEU A 338 -19.16 13.15 -1.73
CA LEU A 338 -19.46 12.54 -3.04
C LEU A 338 -20.75 11.71 -3.02
N MET A 339 -20.98 10.98 -1.92
CA MET A 339 -22.17 10.18 -1.68
C MET A 339 -23.39 11.00 -1.26
N GLY A 340 -23.20 12.30 -0.97
CA GLY A 340 -24.28 13.20 -0.59
C GLY A 340 -25.22 13.55 -1.76
N GLU A 341 -26.43 13.97 -1.39
CA GLU A 341 -27.44 14.41 -2.36
C GLU A 341 -26.96 15.65 -3.13
N GLU A 342 -26.38 16.62 -2.41
CA GLU A 342 -25.81 17.85 -2.96
C GLU A 342 -24.34 17.64 -3.34
N TRP A 343 -24.03 17.77 -4.64
CA TRP A 343 -22.65 17.79 -5.09
C TRP A 343 -22.22 19.22 -5.46
N PRO A 344 -21.24 19.81 -4.74
CA PRO A 344 -20.76 21.17 -4.99
C PRO A 344 -19.97 21.35 -6.30
N GLY A 345 -19.77 20.30 -7.09
CA GLY A 345 -18.92 20.33 -8.28
C GLY A 345 -17.42 20.21 -7.95
N PRO A 346 -16.55 20.07 -8.97
CA PRO A 346 -15.11 19.92 -8.76
C PRO A 346 -14.43 21.19 -8.21
N THR A 347 -14.96 22.36 -8.56
CA THR A 347 -14.44 23.67 -8.14
C THR A 347 -15.09 24.19 -6.85
N GLY A 348 -16.08 23.48 -6.32
CA GLY A 348 -16.72 23.79 -5.05
C GLY A 348 -15.98 23.18 -3.87
N ALA A 349 -16.14 23.75 -2.68
CA ALA A 349 -15.62 23.14 -1.46
C ALA A 349 -16.33 21.80 -1.19
N PRO A 350 -15.62 20.73 -0.77
CA PRO A 350 -14.20 20.71 -0.39
C PRO A 350 -13.22 20.41 -1.53
N PHE A 351 -13.68 20.13 -2.75
CA PHE A 351 -12.84 19.59 -3.85
C PHE A 351 -11.89 20.59 -4.50
N LYS A 352 -12.20 21.89 -4.44
CA LYS A 352 -11.43 22.97 -5.09
C LYS A 352 -9.91 22.93 -4.88
N HIS A 353 -9.45 22.47 -3.71
CA HIS A 353 -8.04 22.47 -3.34
C HIS A 353 -7.49 21.07 -3.07
N VAL A 354 -8.24 20.01 -3.41
CA VAL A 354 -7.83 18.63 -3.14
C VAL A 354 -6.78 18.21 -4.17
N PRO A 355 -5.62 17.69 -3.75
CA PRO A 355 -4.62 17.19 -4.69
C PRO A 355 -5.17 16.01 -5.49
N LEU A 356 -4.61 15.77 -6.67
CA LEU A 356 -4.97 14.66 -7.57
C LEU A 356 -5.07 13.31 -6.85
N SER A 357 -4.09 13.00 -6.01
CA SER A 357 -4.06 11.77 -5.20
C SER A 357 -5.25 11.67 -4.24
N GLY A 358 -5.66 12.79 -3.63
CA GLY A 358 -6.84 12.87 -2.76
C GLY A 358 -8.14 12.66 -3.52
N LEU A 359 -8.25 13.17 -4.76
CA LEU A 359 -9.41 12.93 -5.63
C LEU A 359 -9.50 11.45 -6.04
N GLN A 360 -8.40 10.86 -6.50
CA GLN A 360 -8.32 9.43 -6.86
C GLN A 360 -8.71 8.54 -5.68
N GLN A 361 -8.18 8.84 -4.49
CA GLN A 361 -8.52 8.12 -3.27
C GLN A 361 -10.01 8.23 -2.94
N SER A 362 -10.58 9.43 -3.03
CA SER A 362 -11.99 9.66 -2.73
C SER A 362 -12.91 8.92 -3.70
N LEU A 363 -12.57 8.91 -5.00
CA LEU A 363 -13.30 8.15 -6.01
C LEU A 363 -13.26 6.65 -5.72
N MET A 364 -12.09 6.09 -5.43
CA MET A 364 -11.99 4.66 -5.13
C MET A 364 -12.72 4.28 -3.84
N GLY A 365 -12.69 5.14 -2.82
CA GLY A 365 -13.45 4.96 -1.58
C GLY A 365 -14.97 5.00 -1.82
N GLU A 366 -15.44 5.90 -2.67
CA GLU A 366 -16.85 6.02 -3.07
C GLU A 366 -17.34 4.73 -3.74
N PHE A 367 -16.60 4.21 -4.71
CA PHE A 367 -16.92 2.94 -5.36
C PHE A 367 -16.95 1.76 -4.38
N ALA A 368 -15.95 1.68 -3.49
CA ALA A 368 -15.90 0.63 -2.47
C ALA A 368 -17.08 0.72 -1.47
N ALA A 369 -17.52 1.93 -1.11
CA ALA A 369 -18.70 2.14 -0.27
C ALA A 369 -19.98 1.69 -0.96
N ARG A 370 -20.16 2.03 -2.24
CA ARG A 370 -21.33 1.59 -3.03
C ARG A 370 -21.39 0.07 -3.17
N GLN A 371 -20.26 -0.58 -3.42
CA GLN A 371 -20.22 -2.03 -3.54
C GLN A 371 -20.62 -2.70 -2.22
N ASN A 372 -20.09 -2.23 -1.09
CA ASN A 372 -20.49 -2.71 0.23
C ASN A 372 -22.00 -2.53 0.49
N PHE A 373 -22.58 -1.39 0.09
CA PHE A 373 -24.02 -1.16 0.21
C PHE A 373 -24.83 -2.12 -0.67
N SER A 374 -24.41 -2.37 -1.92
CA SER A 374 -25.06 -3.35 -2.80
C SER A 374 -25.05 -4.74 -2.17
N PHE A 375 -23.89 -5.21 -1.73
CA PHE A 375 -23.77 -6.50 -1.05
C PHE A 375 -24.65 -6.61 0.20
N ALA A 376 -24.67 -5.58 1.05
CA ALA A 376 -25.48 -5.57 2.25
C ALA A 376 -26.99 -5.56 1.92
N TYR A 377 -27.40 -4.79 0.92
CA TYR A 377 -28.78 -4.74 0.46
C TYR A 377 -29.22 -6.10 -0.13
N ASP A 378 -28.41 -6.68 -1.02
CA ASP A 378 -28.74 -7.94 -1.68
C ASP A 378 -28.76 -9.12 -0.68
N SER A 379 -27.83 -9.14 0.28
CA SER A 379 -27.79 -10.15 1.35
C SER A 379 -28.99 -10.07 2.31
N LEU A 380 -29.52 -8.86 2.53
CA LEU A 380 -30.65 -8.64 3.44
C LEU A 380 -32.02 -8.77 2.75
N PHE A 381 -32.11 -8.48 1.44
CA PHE A 381 -33.39 -8.32 0.74
C PHE A 381 -33.60 -9.27 -0.44
N LEU A 382 -32.57 -9.99 -0.94
CA LEU A 382 -32.68 -10.94 -2.05
C LEU A 382 -31.92 -12.26 -1.77
N PRO A 383 -32.34 -13.07 -0.79
CA PRO A 383 -31.61 -14.27 -0.37
C PRO A 383 -31.65 -15.45 -1.37
N SER A 384 -32.24 -15.29 -2.56
CA SER A 384 -32.55 -16.41 -3.48
C SER A 384 -32.03 -16.25 -4.92
N LEU A 385 -31.11 -15.31 -5.18
CA LEU A 385 -30.46 -15.23 -6.48
C LEU A 385 -29.30 -16.22 -6.54
N ASP A 386 -29.25 -17.03 -7.59
CA ASP A 386 -28.18 -18.00 -7.83
C ASP A 386 -26.87 -17.26 -8.13
N HIS A 387 -25.73 -17.81 -7.72
CA HIS A 387 -24.44 -17.10 -7.72
C HIS A 387 -23.95 -16.73 -9.14
N ASP A 388 -24.35 -17.50 -10.15
CA ASP A 388 -24.05 -17.24 -11.57
C ASP A 388 -24.87 -16.07 -12.13
N ASP A 389 -26.11 -15.87 -11.67
CA ASP A 389 -26.94 -14.70 -12.00
C ASP A 389 -26.39 -13.44 -11.31
N TYR A 390 -25.80 -13.59 -10.12
CA TYR A 390 -25.12 -12.52 -9.39
C TYR A 390 -23.85 -12.03 -10.11
N LEU A 391 -23.00 -12.94 -10.60
CA LEU A 391 -21.82 -12.56 -11.38
C LEU A 391 -22.21 -11.89 -12.69
N SER A 392 -23.22 -12.39 -13.40
CA SER A 392 -23.75 -11.76 -14.61
C SER A 392 -24.29 -10.35 -14.32
N ALA A 393 -25.07 -10.17 -13.24
CA ALA A 393 -25.59 -8.86 -12.84
C ALA A 393 -24.47 -7.89 -12.41
N THR A 394 -23.41 -8.37 -11.74
CA THR A 394 -22.29 -7.53 -11.29
C THR A 394 -21.30 -7.21 -12.42
N HIS A 395 -21.11 -8.12 -13.38
CA HIS A 395 -20.33 -7.86 -14.61
C HIS A 395 -21.07 -6.89 -15.54
N VAL A 396 -22.40 -7.05 -15.65
CA VAL A 396 -23.27 -6.05 -16.28
C VAL A 396 -23.27 -4.76 -15.46
N SER A 397 -23.05 -4.81 -14.14
CA SER A 397 -22.90 -3.60 -13.32
C SER A 397 -21.56 -2.89 -13.55
N LEU A 398 -20.45 -3.61 -13.68
CA LEU A 398 -19.15 -3.05 -14.05
C LEU A 398 -19.14 -2.51 -15.50
N VAL A 399 -19.95 -3.07 -16.40
CA VAL A 399 -20.08 -2.64 -17.80
C VAL A 399 -21.19 -1.58 -18.01
N LEU A 400 -22.19 -1.46 -17.11
CA LEU A 400 -23.33 -0.54 -17.24
C LEU A 400 -23.60 0.42 -16.06
N PHE A 401 -22.86 0.40 -14.95
CA PHE A 401 -23.11 1.34 -13.84
C PHE A 401 -22.39 2.67 -14.08
N CYS A 402 -23.03 3.56 -14.84
CA CYS A 402 -23.95 4.49 -14.19
C CYS A 402 -24.71 5.41 -15.16
N PRO A 403 -26.05 5.28 -15.29
CA PRO A 403 -26.87 6.29 -15.98
C PRO A 403 -27.14 7.53 -15.12
N SER A 404 -26.95 7.48 -13.79
CA SER A 404 -27.23 8.59 -12.86
C SER A 404 -25.98 9.29 -12.30
N SER A 405 -24.79 8.71 -12.48
CA SER A 405 -23.50 9.19 -11.93
C SER A 405 -22.54 9.69 -13.03
N THR A 406 -22.91 9.53 -14.29
CA THR A 406 -22.11 9.89 -15.47
C THR A 406 -21.68 11.36 -15.50
N PRO A 407 -22.54 12.36 -15.19
CA PRO A 407 -22.10 13.76 -15.18
C PRO A 407 -21.04 14.01 -14.12
N ARG A 408 -21.11 13.29 -12.98
CA ARG A 408 -20.23 13.55 -11.84
C ARG A 408 -18.80 13.07 -12.06
N HIS A 409 -18.67 11.82 -12.47
CA HIS A 409 -17.38 11.25 -12.79
C HIS A 409 -16.78 11.84 -14.08
N LEU A 410 -17.59 12.18 -15.10
CA LEU A 410 -17.09 12.83 -16.31
C LEU A 410 -16.58 14.24 -16.05
N ALA A 411 -17.23 15.01 -15.18
CA ALA A 411 -16.75 16.35 -14.83
C ALA A 411 -15.52 16.29 -13.90
N MET A 412 -15.42 15.31 -13.00
CA MET A 412 -14.16 15.06 -12.28
C MET A 412 -13.06 14.60 -13.22
N ALA A 413 -13.29 13.64 -14.12
CA ALA A 413 -12.33 13.21 -15.14
C ALA A 413 -11.86 14.36 -16.03
N ARG A 414 -12.77 15.27 -16.43
CA ARG A 414 -12.38 16.49 -17.16
C ARG A 414 -11.60 17.49 -16.30
N SER A 415 -11.89 17.60 -15.01
CA SER A 415 -11.05 18.37 -14.07
C SER A 415 -9.64 17.79 -14.00
N LEU A 416 -9.55 16.47 -13.87
CA LEU A 416 -8.29 15.71 -13.87
C LEU A 416 -7.51 15.91 -15.19
N GLU A 417 -8.20 15.96 -16.33
CA GLU A 417 -7.61 16.24 -17.65
C GLU A 417 -7.17 17.70 -17.84
N THR A 418 -7.81 18.65 -17.15
CA THR A 418 -7.58 20.09 -17.35
C THR A 418 -6.75 20.76 -16.26
N GLY A 419 -6.41 20.05 -15.18
CA GLY A 419 -5.63 20.56 -14.06
C GLY A 419 -6.36 21.61 -13.21
N ASN A 420 -7.70 21.64 -13.26
CA ASN A 420 -8.56 22.60 -12.56
C ASN A 420 -9.41 21.96 -11.47
#